data_AF-A0A9P5D5E3-F1
#
_entry.id   AF-A0A9P5D5E3-F1
#
_cell.length_a   1.000
_cell.length_b   1.000
_cell.length_c   1.000
_cell.angle_alpha   90.00
_cell.angle_beta   90.00
_cell.angle_gamma   90.00
#
_symmetry.space_group_name_H-M   'P 1'
#
loop_
_entity.id
_entity.type
_entity.pdbx_description
1 polymer ?
#
loop_
_entity_poly.entity_id
_entity_poly.type
_entity_poly.pdbx_seq_one_letter_code
_entity_poly.pdbx_strand_id
1 'polypeptide(L)'
;MQNLQLTEDNIARSSSKAASLYDTSLLKGVSTLTSAIRGVATMDKPTLDSLTDACCRSLRSALHSGDFTIDQIYTVMEPLGVGELDPRLSEPQIRSIDRSIAKTVIYTIAVLRRHSHDSLYEGAWSAIIGHVFSMAPSVFKFRRFSYIMSQASPMDIHNIDDALYRQIIREFAYTHGDGLRNSGVIAPWTMRLSYFARSLAQIPQTKFDSISRAVTEEVWHPDGKRQHRFTWLLIQAQLSHSTAQDMAALTLEYQDEYGPMSGSELRVLAMARLVSEGRLDLQTTFQLSRMYRAQPCSRWPDLAEAVMDLGGTDSLKSLVRWLQSIRGLSCLIRSLIFTNIDPEESGLALSSRRVMGKIMEDAGISPRSLEAEVDFISAKRLKIRGRGTDIPPSELKSRMHMRRGMMEFLEWLAHWYLLSPLLTDRQALRGVEWCLVRYEWMANDNGRGSSVVLAVLARVLMRDLTAGQWGRTSRLRWLMTKIEKYQGHEQARKALKTLNDWRNMTSAQQEKRP
;
A
#
# COMPACT_ATOMS: atom_id res chain seq x y z
N MET A 1 35.86 -63.94 -26.31
CA MET A 1 36.33 -63.29 -25.07
C MET A 1 36.97 -61.90 -25.26
N GLN A 2 37.40 -61.49 -26.46
CA GLN A 2 37.96 -60.14 -26.68
C GLN A 2 36.94 -58.98 -26.71
N ASN A 3 35.64 -59.24 -26.92
CA ASN A 3 34.61 -58.19 -26.95
C ASN A 3 34.11 -57.72 -25.57
N LEU A 4 34.46 -58.42 -24.47
CA LEU A 4 34.06 -58.02 -23.10
C LEU A 4 35.06 -57.05 -22.45
N GLN A 5 36.34 -57.12 -22.81
CA GLN A 5 37.38 -56.21 -22.29
C GLN A 5 37.26 -54.78 -22.86
N LEU A 6 36.80 -54.63 -24.11
CA LEU A 6 36.57 -53.31 -24.73
C LEU A 6 35.39 -52.54 -24.09
N THR A 7 34.43 -53.24 -23.48
CA THR A 7 33.32 -52.62 -22.73
C THR A 7 33.75 -52.16 -21.34
N GLU A 8 34.60 -52.92 -20.63
CA GLU A 8 35.09 -52.53 -19.30
C GLU A 8 36.06 -51.33 -19.37
N ASP A 9 36.94 -51.28 -20.37
CA ASP A 9 37.83 -50.12 -20.57
C ASP A 9 37.08 -48.85 -20.97
N ASN A 10 35.96 -48.96 -21.70
CA ASN A 10 35.11 -47.83 -22.01
C ASN A 10 34.27 -47.38 -20.79
N ILE A 11 33.85 -48.30 -19.93
CA ILE A 11 33.17 -47.96 -18.66
C ILE A 11 34.16 -47.33 -17.67
N ALA A 12 35.40 -47.83 -17.59
CA ALA A 12 36.46 -47.25 -16.76
C ALA A 12 36.92 -45.88 -17.26
N ARG A 13 37.02 -45.65 -18.58
CA ARG A 13 37.29 -44.32 -19.15
C ARG A 13 36.12 -43.35 -18.97
N SER A 14 34.88 -43.83 -19.05
CA SER A 14 33.68 -43.02 -18.76
C SER A 14 33.61 -42.64 -17.28
N SER A 15 33.98 -43.56 -16.38
CA SER A 15 34.09 -43.35 -14.93
C SER A 15 35.24 -42.40 -14.56
N SER A 16 36.39 -42.50 -15.24
CA SER A 16 37.53 -41.59 -15.06
C SER A 16 37.23 -40.17 -15.56
N LYS A 17 36.49 -40.02 -16.66
CA LYS A 17 36.01 -38.70 -17.13
C LYS A 17 34.98 -38.08 -16.16
N ALA A 18 34.09 -38.91 -15.62
CA ALA A 18 33.14 -38.50 -14.57
C ALA A 18 33.85 -38.05 -13.28
N ALA A 19 34.96 -38.69 -12.89
CA ALA A 19 35.76 -38.28 -11.73
C ALA A 19 36.50 -36.95 -11.96
N SER A 20 36.94 -36.63 -13.20
CA SER A 20 37.58 -35.33 -13.50
C SER A 20 36.61 -34.15 -13.59
N LEU A 21 35.31 -34.41 -13.82
CA LEU A 21 34.26 -33.38 -13.86
C LEU A 21 33.95 -32.76 -12.49
N TYR A 22 34.39 -33.39 -11.40
CA TYR A 22 34.19 -32.87 -10.04
C TYR A 22 35.29 -31.90 -9.57
N ASP A 23 36.37 -31.71 -10.33
CA ASP A 23 37.52 -30.86 -9.93
C ASP A 23 37.60 -29.54 -10.71
N THR A 24 36.48 -29.08 -11.28
CA THR A 24 36.41 -27.73 -11.86
C THR A 24 36.41 -26.68 -10.76
N SER A 25 37.04 -25.53 -11.03
CA SER A 25 37.15 -24.44 -10.06
C SER A 25 35.80 -23.86 -9.59
N LEU A 26 34.72 -24.00 -10.37
CA LEU A 26 33.42 -23.44 -10.04
C LEU A 26 32.78 -24.09 -8.79
N LEU A 27 32.71 -25.42 -8.73
CA LEU A 27 32.13 -26.13 -7.59
C LEU A 27 32.97 -26.02 -6.31
N LYS A 28 34.29 -25.82 -6.47
CA LYS A 28 35.23 -25.63 -5.35
C LYS A 28 34.84 -24.48 -4.43
N GLY A 29 34.30 -23.39 -5.00
CA GLY A 29 33.83 -22.24 -4.21
C GLY A 29 32.66 -22.59 -3.29
N VAL A 30 31.69 -23.37 -3.79
CA VAL A 30 30.51 -23.81 -3.01
C VAL A 30 30.90 -24.88 -1.99
N SER A 31 31.73 -25.85 -2.36
CA SER A 31 32.19 -26.90 -1.43
C SER A 31 33.04 -26.33 -0.29
N THR A 32 33.84 -25.30 -0.57
CA THR A 32 34.61 -24.56 0.45
C THR A 32 33.67 -23.83 1.40
N LEU A 33 32.62 -23.17 0.89
CA LEU A 33 31.61 -22.51 1.71
C LEU A 33 30.90 -23.51 2.63
N THR A 34 30.42 -24.62 2.08
CA THR A 34 29.72 -25.66 2.85
C THR A 34 30.64 -26.28 3.92
N SER A 35 31.90 -26.55 3.59
CA SER A 35 32.89 -27.04 4.56
C SER A 35 33.18 -26.01 5.65
N ALA A 36 33.33 -24.73 5.30
CA ALA A 36 33.57 -23.67 6.27
C ALA A 36 32.37 -23.47 7.21
N ILE A 37 31.14 -23.53 6.68
CA ILE A 37 29.91 -23.48 7.49
C ILE A 37 29.91 -24.65 8.50
N ARG A 38 30.21 -25.86 8.04
CA ARG A 38 30.30 -27.05 8.91
C ARG A 38 31.38 -26.90 10.00
N GLY A 39 32.54 -26.33 9.65
CA GLY A 39 33.68 -26.19 10.56
C GLY A 39 33.57 -25.10 11.63
N VAL A 40 32.72 -24.08 11.46
CA VAL A 40 32.56 -22.99 12.44
C VAL A 40 31.57 -23.41 13.52
N ALA A 41 31.96 -23.35 14.80
CA ALA A 41 31.12 -23.80 15.92
C ALA A 41 29.82 -22.97 16.08
N THR A 42 29.93 -21.63 16.00
CA THR A 42 28.83 -20.67 16.13
C THR A 42 28.77 -19.75 14.92
N MET A 43 27.66 -19.74 14.18
CA MET A 43 27.52 -18.96 12.96
C MET A 43 26.85 -17.60 13.22
N ASP A 44 27.66 -16.58 13.49
CA ASP A 44 27.16 -15.21 13.52
C ASP A 44 26.97 -14.65 12.10
N LYS A 45 26.23 -13.54 12.01
CA LYS A 45 25.93 -12.92 10.72
C LYS A 45 27.18 -12.40 9.99
N PRO A 46 28.13 -11.67 10.64
CA PRO A 46 29.34 -11.19 9.98
C PRO A 46 30.22 -12.30 9.40
N THR A 47 30.39 -13.42 10.13
CA THR A 47 31.17 -14.57 9.66
C THR A 47 30.51 -15.17 8.43
N LEU A 48 29.18 -15.35 8.47
CA LEU A 48 28.45 -15.91 7.33
C LEU A 48 28.51 -15.00 6.09
N ASP A 49 28.38 -13.68 6.28
CA ASP A 49 28.49 -12.70 5.20
C ASP A 49 29.91 -12.76 4.58
N SER A 50 30.97 -12.83 5.40
CA SER A 50 32.36 -12.98 4.94
C SER A 50 32.61 -14.27 4.15
N LEU A 51 32.09 -15.40 4.64
CA LEU A 51 32.19 -16.69 3.95
C LEU A 51 31.45 -16.66 2.61
N THR A 52 30.26 -16.07 2.59
CA THR A 52 29.45 -15.91 1.38
C THR A 52 30.16 -15.03 0.35
N ASP A 53 30.78 -13.93 0.78
CA ASP A 53 31.54 -13.04 -0.09
C ASP A 53 32.79 -13.71 -0.67
N ALA A 54 33.51 -14.51 0.14
CA ALA A 54 34.62 -15.31 -0.34
C ALA A 54 34.19 -16.31 -1.41
N CYS A 55 33.08 -17.02 -1.19
CA CYS A 55 32.46 -17.90 -2.19
C CYS A 55 32.11 -17.14 -3.48
N CYS A 56 31.44 -15.99 -3.37
CA CYS A 56 31.07 -15.17 -4.51
C CYS A 56 32.28 -14.68 -5.32
N ARG A 57 33.40 -14.32 -4.66
CA ARG A 57 34.65 -13.96 -5.36
C ARG A 57 35.23 -15.15 -6.12
N SER A 58 35.26 -16.33 -5.50
CA SER A 58 35.73 -17.55 -6.15
C SER A 58 34.88 -17.89 -7.39
N LEU A 59 33.55 -17.81 -7.26
CA LEU A 59 32.62 -18.05 -8.36
C LEU A 59 32.84 -17.07 -9.52
N ARG A 60 33.01 -15.77 -9.23
CA ARG A 60 33.34 -14.79 -10.27
C ARG A 60 34.62 -15.15 -11.01
N SER A 61 35.68 -15.50 -10.28
CA SER A 61 36.95 -15.88 -10.88
C SER A 61 36.81 -17.07 -11.82
N ALA A 62 36.11 -18.13 -11.39
CA ALA A 62 35.88 -19.33 -12.18
C ALA A 62 35.01 -19.06 -13.44
N LEU A 63 33.97 -18.24 -13.29
CA LEU A 63 33.13 -17.84 -14.42
C LEU A 63 33.91 -17.00 -15.43
N HIS A 64 34.78 -16.08 -14.98
CA HIS A 64 35.63 -15.27 -15.85
C HIS A 64 36.68 -16.09 -16.61
N SER A 65 37.17 -17.19 -16.02
CA SER A 65 38.11 -18.09 -16.69
C SER A 65 37.43 -19.07 -17.67
N GLY A 66 36.10 -19.08 -17.74
CA GLY A 66 35.35 -20.06 -18.56
C GLY A 66 35.49 -21.50 -18.07
N ASP A 67 35.94 -21.72 -16.83
CA ASP A 67 36.21 -23.05 -16.27
C ASP A 67 34.96 -23.61 -15.58
N PHE A 68 33.92 -23.87 -16.37
CA PHE A 68 32.68 -24.46 -15.90
C PHE A 68 31.93 -25.21 -17.00
N THR A 69 31.05 -26.12 -16.59
CA THR A 69 30.05 -26.74 -17.46
C THR A 69 28.65 -26.20 -17.18
N ILE A 70 27.74 -26.35 -18.14
CA ILE A 70 26.33 -25.95 -17.99
C ILE A 70 25.67 -26.66 -16.80
N ASP A 71 25.98 -27.95 -16.59
CA ASP A 71 25.41 -28.72 -15.48
C ASP A 71 25.82 -28.17 -14.12
N GLN A 72 27.06 -27.68 -14.00
CA GLN A 72 27.56 -27.07 -12.78
C GLN A 72 26.85 -25.76 -12.45
N ILE A 73 26.35 -25.04 -13.46
CA ILE A 73 25.53 -23.84 -13.22
C ILE A 73 24.26 -24.21 -12.45
N TYR A 74 23.60 -25.31 -12.79
CA TYR A 74 22.41 -25.77 -12.04
C TYR A 74 22.77 -26.07 -10.58
N THR A 75 23.89 -26.77 -10.34
CA THR A 75 24.36 -27.10 -8.99
C THR A 75 24.67 -25.85 -8.16
N VAL A 76 25.40 -24.88 -8.73
CA VAL A 76 25.75 -23.64 -8.02
C VAL A 76 24.54 -22.75 -7.77
N MET A 77 23.55 -22.81 -8.66
CA MET A 77 22.27 -22.13 -8.46
C MET A 77 21.49 -22.72 -7.28
N GLU A 78 21.82 -23.90 -6.76
CA GLU A 78 21.21 -24.49 -5.56
C GLU A 78 22.27 -24.86 -4.51
N PRO A 79 23.02 -23.87 -3.97
CA PRO A 79 24.30 -24.11 -3.32
C PRO A 79 24.23 -24.88 -2.00
N LEU A 80 23.04 -25.01 -1.40
CA LEU A 80 22.84 -25.66 -0.10
C LEU A 80 22.01 -26.94 -0.17
N GLY A 81 21.50 -27.32 -1.35
CA GLY A 81 20.64 -28.49 -1.55
C GLY A 81 19.37 -28.50 -0.66
N VAL A 82 18.38 -29.33 -1.00
CA VAL A 82 17.19 -29.49 -0.14
C VAL A 82 17.47 -30.41 1.07
N GLY A 83 18.58 -31.16 1.05
CA GLY A 83 18.94 -32.14 2.08
C GLY A 83 20.23 -31.85 2.87
N GLU A 84 21.01 -30.82 2.51
CA GLU A 84 22.30 -30.51 3.15
C GLU A 84 22.26 -29.26 4.03
N LEU A 85 21.06 -28.82 4.41
CA LEU A 85 20.88 -27.66 5.27
C LEU A 85 21.48 -27.93 6.65
N ASP A 86 22.51 -27.18 7.00
CA ASP A 86 23.07 -27.18 8.35
C ASP A 86 22.00 -26.68 9.32
N PRO A 87 21.58 -27.48 10.32
CA PRO A 87 20.49 -27.13 11.23
C PRO A 87 20.79 -25.88 12.08
N ARG A 88 22.05 -25.43 12.12
CA ARG A 88 22.46 -24.22 12.84
C ARG A 88 22.15 -22.94 12.08
N LEU A 89 21.91 -23.03 10.77
CA LEU A 89 21.53 -21.87 9.97
C LEU A 89 20.04 -21.60 10.11
N SER A 90 19.71 -20.38 10.53
CA SER A 90 18.34 -19.91 10.44
C SER A 90 17.91 -19.79 8.98
N GLU A 91 16.63 -19.97 8.71
CA GLU A 91 16.10 -19.81 7.36
C GLU A 91 16.34 -18.41 6.73
N PRO A 92 16.33 -17.27 7.47
CA PRO A 92 16.84 -16.00 6.96
C PRO A 92 18.29 -16.04 6.46
N GLN A 93 19.19 -16.76 7.15
CA GLN A 93 20.60 -16.91 6.76
C GLN A 93 20.74 -17.75 5.48
N ILE A 94 20.05 -18.88 5.39
CA ILE A 94 20.00 -19.72 4.18
C ILE A 94 19.53 -18.88 2.98
N ARG A 95 18.47 -18.08 3.17
CA ARG A 95 17.95 -17.15 2.16
C ARG A 95 18.86 -15.97 1.82
N SER A 96 19.87 -15.70 2.63
CA SER A 96 20.91 -14.69 2.37
C SER A 96 22.00 -15.29 1.49
N ILE A 97 22.49 -16.47 1.86
CA ILE A 97 23.53 -17.21 1.10
C ILE A 97 23.06 -17.48 -0.32
N ASP A 98 21.90 -18.15 -0.47
CA ASP A 98 21.30 -18.48 -1.78
C ASP A 98 21.16 -17.23 -2.66
N ARG A 99 20.69 -16.14 -2.04
CA ARG A 99 20.50 -14.86 -2.74
C ARG A 99 21.81 -14.32 -3.30
N SER A 100 22.87 -14.28 -2.49
CA SER A 100 24.15 -13.70 -2.87
C SER A 100 24.83 -14.53 -3.96
N ILE A 101 24.76 -15.86 -3.86
CA ILE A 101 25.33 -16.79 -4.85
C ILE A 101 24.56 -16.70 -6.16
N ALA A 102 23.23 -16.91 -6.15
CA ALA A 102 22.42 -16.87 -7.36
C ALA A 102 22.51 -15.51 -8.06
N LYS A 103 22.49 -14.40 -7.30
CA LYS A 103 22.71 -13.06 -7.86
C LYS A 103 24.10 -12.96 -8.51
N THR A 104 25.15 -13.43 -7.85
CA THR A 104 26.51 -13.37 -8.38
C THR A 104 26.64 -14.15 -9.69
N VAL A 105 26.11 -15.37 -9.76
CA VAL A 105 26.16 -16.21 -10.97
C VAL A 105 25.40 -15.55 -12.12
N ILE A 106 24.14 -15.17 -11.90
CA ILE A 106 23.28 -14.54 -12.92
C ILE A 106 23.93 -13.26 -13.46
N TYR A 107 24.39 -12.37 -12.56
CA TYR A 107 24.98 -11.09 -12.98
C TYR A 107 26.30 -11.31 -13.74
N THR A 108 27.16 -12.21 -13.27
CA THR A 108 28.47 -12.43 -13.88
C THR A 108 28.31 -13.03 -15.28
N ILE A 109 27.46 -14.04 -15.45
CA ILE A 109 27.18 -14.63 -16.77
C ILE A 109 26.53 -13.60 -17.70
N ALA A 110 25.58 -12.80 -17.20
CA ALA A 110 24.97 -11.75 -18.02
C ALA A 110 26.00 -10.72 -18.51
N VAL A 111 26.94 -10.31 -17.63
CA VAL A 111 28.01 -9.37 -17.99
C VAL A 111 28.96 -10.02 -19.00
N LEU A 112 29.44 -11.24 -18.74
CA LEU A 112 30.37 -11.95 -19.64
C LEU A 112 29.78 -12.13 -21.03
N ARG A 113 28.52 -12.56 -21.10
CA ARG A 113 27.79 -12.71 -22.36
C ARG A 113 27.66 -11.42 -23.17
N ARG A 114 27.47 -10.27 -22.53
CA ARG A 114 27.42 -8.97 -23.24
C ARG A 114 28.77 -8.55 -23.81
N HIS A 115 29.88 -9.01 -23.22
CA HIS A 115 31.23 -8.62 -23.62
C HIS A 115 31.92 -9.66 -24.51
N SER A 116 31.46 -10.91 -24.50
CA SER A 116 32.03 -12.02 -25.24
C SER A 116 30.99 -12.61 -26.17
N HIS A 117 31.35 -12.79 -27.44
CA HIS A 117 30.52 -13.52 -28.42
C HIS A 117 30.71 -15.04 -28.31
N ASP A 118 31.02 -15.52 -27.10
CA ASP A 118 31.30 -16.93 -26.85
C ASP A 118 29.99 -17.68 -26.59
N SER A 119 29.77 -18.76 -27.35
CA SER A 119 28.58 -19.60 -27.28
C SER A 119 28.44 -20.29 -25.92
N LEU A 120 29.53 -20.43 -25.15
CA LEU A 120 29.49 -20.93 -23.78
C LEU A 120 28.59 -20.07 -22.88
N TYR A 121 28.73 -18.74 -22.92
CA TYR A 121 27.95 -17.86 -22.05
C TYR A 121 26.50 -17.69 -22.51
N GLU A 122 26.22 -17.80 -23.81
CA GLU A 122 24.85 -17.88 -24.32
C GLU A 122 24.17 -19.19 -23.88
N GLY A 123 24.88 -20.31 -23.95
CA GLY A 123 24.41 -21.60 -23.45
C GLY A 123 24.15 -21.57 -21.94
N ALA A 124 25.09 -21.00 -21.17
CA ALA A 124 24.95 -20.84 -19.72
C ALA A 124 23.77 -19.93 -19.34
N TRP A 125 23.57 -18.84 -20.07
CA TRP A 125 22.44 -17.94 -19.86
C TRP A 125 21.09 -18.61 -20.17
N SER A 126 21.02 -19.33 -21.29
CA SER A 126 19.83 -20.11 -21.67
C SER A 126 19.50 -21.17 -20.63
N ALA A 127 20.53 -21.87 -20.11
CA ALA A 127 20.38 -22.83 -19.03
C ALA A 127 19.85 -22.18 -17.74
N ILE A 128 20.36 -21.01 -17.35
CA ILE A 128 19.86 -20.26 -16.19
C ILE A 128 18.37 -19.92 -16.34
N ILE A 129 17.97 -19.43 -17.52
CA ILE A 129 16.56 -19.13 -17.81
C ILE A 129 15.72 -20.40 -17.68
N GLY A 130 16.10 -21.47 -18.38
CA GLY A 130 15.39 -22.75 -18.36
C GLY A 130 15.22 -23.29 -16.94
N HIS A 131 16.30 -23.27 -16.15
CA HIS A 131 16.28 -23.70 -14.75
C HIS A 131 15.30 -22.89 -13.91
N VAL A 132 15.39 -21.56 -13.95
CA VAL A 132 14.54 -20.72 -13.11
C VAL A 132 13.06 -20.92 -13.43
N PHE A 133 12.70 -21.12 -14.70
CA PHE A 133 11.32 -21.44 -15.07
C PHE A 133 10.90 -22.87 -14.70
N SER A 134 11.81 -23.85 -14.66
CA SER A 134 11.52 -25.22 -14.24
C SER A 134 11.48 -25.42 -12.72
N MET A 135 12.02 -24.48 -11.93
CA MET A 135 11.98 -24.55 -10.46
C MET A 135 10.55 -24.67 -9.93
N ALA A 136 10.39 -25.33 -8.77
CA ALA A 136 9.13 -25.32 -8.05
C ALA A 136 8.74 -23.89 -7.59
N PRO A 137 7.43 -23.57 -7.52
CA PRO A 137 6.95 -22.27 -7.07
C PRO A 137 7.49 -21.94 -5.67
N SER A 138 8.31 -20.89 -5.57
CA SER A 138 8.97 -20.53 -4.32
C SER A 138 9.43 -19.08 -4.34
N VAL A 139 9.69 -18.53 -3.15
CA VAL A 139 10.28 -17.18 -3.01
C VAL A 139 11.63 -17.07 -3.73
N PHE A 140 12.38 -18.18 -3.83
CA PHE A 140 13.65 -18.27 -4.54
C PHE A 140 13.45 -18.12 -6.05
N LYS A 141 12.51 -18.88 -6.64
CA LYS A 141 12.16 -18.81 -8.07
C LYS A 141 11.85 -17.37 -8.51
N PHE A 142 10.90 -16.71 -7.83
CA PHE A 142 10.47 -15.36 -8.22
C PHE A 142 11.57 -14.30 -8.06
N ARG A 143 12.46 -14.49 -7.08
CA ARG A 143 13.61 -13.61 -6.90
C ARG A 143 14.65 -13.80 -8.01
N ARG A 144 14.99 -15.05 -8.35
CA ARG A 144 15.91 -15.35 -9.46
C ARG A 144 15.35 -14.86 -10.79
N PHE A 145 14.05 -15.02 -11.01
CA PHE A 145 13.36 -14.39 -12.13
C PHE A 145 13.58 -12.88 -12.17
N SER A 146 13.46 -12.20 -11.02
CA SER A 146 13.70 -10.76 -10.94
C SER A 146 15.15 -10.39 -11.30
N TYR A 147 16.13 -11.23 -10.94
CA TYR A 147 17.52 -11.05 -11.34
C TYR A 147 17.72 -11.24 -12.83
N ILE A 148 17.15 -12.30 -13.41
CA ILE A 148 17.18 -12.56 -14.85
C ILE A 148 16.61 -11.37 -15.60
N MET A 149 15.39 -10.93 -15.26
CA MET A 149 14.74 -9.83 -15.96
C MET A 149 15.60 -8.57 -15.89
N SER A 150 16.15 -8.21 -14.71
CA SER A 150 17.04 -7.04 -14.57
C SER A 150 18.31 -7.07 -15.42
N GLN A 151 18.70 -8.24 -15.92
CA GLN A 151 19.90 -8.44 -16.74
C GLN A 151 19.60 -8.86 -18.18
N ALA A 152 18.35 -9.18 -18.50
CA ALA A 152 17.92 -9.62 -19.81
C ALA A 152 17.96 -8.44 -20.80
N SER A 153 18.48 -8.71 -22.00
CA SER A 153 18.34 -7.80 -23.14
C SER A 153 16.92 -7.88 -23.70
N PRO A 154 16.48 -6.91 -24.52
CA PRO A 154 15.18 -6.99 -25.21
C PRO A 154 15.01 -8.27 -26.03
N MET A 155 16.08 -8.79 -26.63
CA MET A 155 16.06 -10.05 -27.38
C MET A 155 15.82 -11.26 -26.47
N ASP A 156 16.44 -11.31 -25.29
CA ASP A 156 16.19 -12.39 -24.32
C ASP A 156 14.73 -12.43 -23.89
N ILE A 157 14.18 -11.26 -23.58
CA ILE A 157 12.78 -11.11 -23.17
C ILE A 157 11.85 -11.53 -24.31
N HIS A 158 12.22 -11.22 -25.57
CA HIS A 158 11.46 -11.65 -26.73
C HIS A 158 11.52 -13.17 -26.93
N ASN A 159 12.69 -13.80 -26.70
CA ASN A 159 12.92 -15.22 -26.91
C ASN A 159 12.29 -16.14 -25.84
N ILE A 160 11.99 -15.64 -24.65
CA ILE A 160 11.27 -16.41 -23.62
C ILE A 160 9.81 -16.61 -24.07
N ASP A 161 9.35 -17.87 -24.11
CA ASP A 161 7.97 -18.22 -24.48
C ASP A 161 6.93 -17.54 -23.56
N ASP A 162 5.85 -17.01 -24.15
CA ASP A 162 4.69 -16.45 -23.44
C ASP A 162 4.12 -17.44 -22.41
N ALA A 163 4.11 -18.74 -22.72
CA ALA A 163 3.65 -19.78 -21.81
C ALA A 163 4.42 -19.80 -20.49
N LEU A 164 5.73 -19.55 -20.53
CA LEU A 164 6.58 -19.50 -19.34
C LEU A 164 6.28 -18.25 -18.49
N TYR A 165 6.04 -17.10 -19.13
CA TYR A 165 5.60 -15.90 -18.43
C TYR A 165 4.23 -16.08 -17.78
N ARG A 166 3.26 -16.67 -18.50
CA ARG A 166 1.94 -16.99 -17.94
C ARG A 166 2.07 -17.89 -16.71
N GLN A 167 2.86 -18.96 -16.84
CA GLN A 167 3.11 -19.91 -15.76
C GLN A 167 3.70 -19.22 -14.53
N ILE A 168 4.77 -18.43 -14.67
CA ILE A 168 5.43 -17.83 -13.50
C ILE A 168 4.55 -16.79 -12.80
N ILE A 169 3.73 -16.05 -13.56
CA ILE A 169 2.79 -15.08 -13.00
C ILE A 169 1.70 -15.80 -12.19
N ARG A 170 1.13 -16.88 -12.75
CA ARG A 170 0.13 -17.70 -12.07
C ARG A 170 0.70 -18.32 -10.79
N GLU A 171 1.88 -18.92 -10.89
CA GLU A 171 2.58 -19.50 -9.73
C GLU A 171 2.87 -18.44 -8.66
N PHE A 172 3.25 -17.21 -9.05
CA PHE A 172 3.44 -16.11 -8.11
C PHE A 172 2.12 -15.78 -7.41
N ALA A 173 1.05 -15.57 -8.17
CA ALA A 173 -0.27 -15.24 -7.63
C ALA A 173 -0.79 -16.31 -6.65
N TYR A 174 -0.59 -17.59 -6.96
CA TYR A 174 -0.99 -18.70 -6.10
C TYR A 174 -0.15 -18.80 -4.84
N THR A 175 1.18 -18.76 -4.99
CA THR A 175 2.12 -18.85 -3.86
C THR A 175 1.95 -17.69 -2.88
N HIS A 176 1.74 -16.47 -3.39
CA HIS A 176 1.68 -15.27 -2.55
C HIS A 176 0.26 -14.92 -2.10
N GLY A 177 -0.78 -15.35 -2.81
CA GLY A 177 -2.17 -15.14 -2.40
C GLY A 177 -2.53 -15.96 -1.16
N ASP A 178 -2.09 -17.21 -1.07
CA ASP A 178 -2.30 -18.03 0.14
C ASP A 178 -1.57 -17.43 1.36
N GLY A 179 -0.42 -16.79 1.14
CA GLY A 179 0.35 -16.10 2.19
C GLY A 179 -0.29 -14.81 2.72
N LEU A 180 -1.14 -14.14 1.93
CA LEU A 180 -1.74 -12.86 2.32
C LEU A 180 -2.70 -13.00 3.51
N ARG A 181 -3.42 -14.12 3.61
CA ARG A 181 -4.36 -14.38 4.71
C ARG A 181 -3.64 -14.70 6.02
N ASN A 182 -2.56 -15.46 5.92
CA ASN A 182 -1.89 -16.07 7.07
C ASN A 182 -0.79 -15.18 7.65
N SER A 183 -0.24 -14.27 6.83
CA SER A 183 0.83 -13.41 7.27
C SER A 183 0.27 -12.04 7.66
N GLY A 184 0.30 -11.71 8.95
CA GLY A 184 0.25 -10.30 9.39
C GLY A 184 1.47 -9.49 8.91
N VAL A 185 2.16 -9.91 7.85
CA VAL A 185 3.47 -9.49 7.38
C VAL A 185 3.31 -8.88 5.98
N ILE A 186 2.48 -7.83 5.88
CA ILE A 186 2.22 -7.16 4.60
C ILE A 186 3.50 -6.56 4.00
N ALA A 187 4.42 -6.03 4.82
CA ALA A 187 5.62 -5.34 4.33
C ALA A 187 6.56 -6.20 3.46
N PRO A 188 7.09 -7.35 3.91
CA PRO A 188 7.86 -8.26 3.06
C PRO A 188 7.11 -8.75 1.83
N TRP A 189 5.79 -8.92 1.94
CA TRP A 189 4.94 -9.33 0.83
C TRP A 189 4.86 -8.24 -0.25
N THR A 190 4.60 -6.99 0.14
CA THR A 190 4.55 -5.83 -0.78
C THR A 190 5.88 -5.61 -1.48
N MET A 191 7.01 -5.76 -0.79
CA MET A 191 8.33 -5.64 -1.43
C MET A 191 8.56 -6.71 -2.50
N ARG A 192 8.18 -7.96 -2.24
CA ARG A 192 8.31 -9.05 -3.23
C ARG A 192 7.44 -8.79 -4.45
N LEU A 193 6.19 -8.38 -4.22
CA LEU A 193 5.28 -7.96 -5.28
C LEU A 193 5.91 -6.88 -6.16
N SER A 194 6.53 -5.85 -5.56
CA SER A 194 7.17 -4.77 -6.30
C SER A 194 8.39 -5.16 -7.11
N TYR A 195 9.24 -6.05 -6.59
CA TYR A 195 10.32 -6.59 -7.40
C TYR A 195 9.79 -7.42 -8.57
N PHE A 196 8.75 -8.23 -8.32
CA PHE A 196 8.16 -9.07 -9.36
C PHE A 196 7.46 -8.23 -10.44
N ALA A 197 6.61 -7.27 -10.06
CA ALA A 197 5.93 -6.38 -10.98
C ALA A 197 6.93 -5.54 -11.80
N ARG A 198 7.98 -5.00 -11.18
CA ARG A 198 9.05 -4.30 -11.92
C ARG A 198 9.78 -5.21 -12.91
N SER A 199 9.88 -6.49 -12.60
CA SER A 199 10.48 -7.48 -13.51
C SER A 199 9.58 -7.73 -14.72
N LEU A 200 8.26 -7.79 -14.51
CA LEU A 200 7.27 -7.90 -15.59
C LEU A 200 7.18 -6.63 -16.45
N ALA A 201 7.36 -5.44 -15.86
CA ALA A 201 7.35 -4.18 -16.59
C ALA A 201 8.49 -4.04 -17.64
N GLN A 202 9.45 -4.97 -17.65
CA GLN A 202 10.49 -5.04 -18.68
C GLN A 202 10.01 -5.79 -19.94
N ILE A 203 8.89 -6.50 -19.86
CA ILE A 203 8.26 -7.17 -21.00
C ILE A 203 7.64 -6.09 -21.92
N PRO A 204 7.91 -6.11 -23.23
CA PRO A 204 7.28 -5.17 -24.16
C PRO A 204 5.76 -5.20 -24.05
N GLN A 205 5.11 -4.03 -24.07
CA GLN A 205 3.67 -3.90 -23.82
C GLN A 205 2.81 -4.81 -24.69
N THR A 206 3.12 -4.90 -25.99
CA THR A 206 2.38 -5.74 -26.94
C THR A 206 2.39 -7.23 -26.55
N LYS A 207 3.53 -7.71 -26.04
CA LYS A 207 3.70 -9.07 -25.53
C LYS A 207 3.00 -9.23 -24.17
N PHE A 208 3.16 -8.24 -23.29
CA PHE A 208 2.54 -8.26 -21.97
C PHE A 208 1.00 -8.26 -22.04
N ASP A 209 0.38 -7.55 -22.98
CA ASP A 209 -1.08 -7.53 -23.14
C ASP A 209 -1.65 -8.92 -23.47
N SER A 210 -0.96 -9.68 -24.32
CA SER A 210 -1.31 -11.08 -24.64
C SER A 210 -1.23 -11.98 -23.40
N ILE A 211 -0.09 -11.89 -22.69
CA ILE A 211 0.16 -12.65 -21.45
C ILE A 211 -0.87 -12.28 -20.37
N SER A 212 -1.10 -10.98 -20.16
CA SER A 212 -2.00 -10.44 -19.15
C SER A 212 -3.44 -10.91 -19.37
N ARG A 213 -3.92 -10.92 -20.62
CA ARG A 213 -5.26 -11.43 -20.96
C ARG A 213 -5.40 -12.91 -20.59
N ALA A 214 -4.45 -13.75 -21.03
CA ALA A 214 -4.48 -15.18 -20.73
C ALA A 214 -4.33 -15.48 -19.23
N VAL A 215 -3.45 -14.77 -18.52
CA VAL A 215 -3.32 -14.89 -17.06
C VAL A 215 -4.61 -14.45 -16.38
N THR A 216 -5.23 -13.37 -16.83
CA THR A 216 -6.49 -12.90 -16.26
C THR A 216 -7.53 -13.99 -16.41
N GLU A 217 -7.71 -14.60 -17.58
CA GLU A 217 -8.63 -15.73 -17.78
C GLU A 217 -8.31 -16.95 -16.88
N GLU A 218 -7.02 -17.33 -16.75
CA GLU A 218 -6.60 -18.46 -15.92
C GLU A 218 -6.81 -18.20 -14.41
N VAL A 219 -6.47 -16.99 -13.94
CA VAL A 219 -6.60 -16.60 -12.53
C VAL A 219 -8.05 -16.21 -12.20
N TRP A 220 -8.83 -15.77 -13.21
CA TRP A 220 -10.27 -15.48 -13.13
C TRP A 220 -11.16 -16.73 -13.29
N HIS A 221 -10.58 -17.93 -13.28
CA HIS A 221 -11.40 -19.14 -13.27
C HIS A 221 -12.35 -19.16 -12.04
N PRO A 222 -13.58 -19.69 -12.14
CA PRO A 222 -14.54 -19.75 -11.02
C PRO A 222 -14.00 -20.43 -9.76
N ASP A 223 -13.05 -21.35 -9.91
CA ASP A 223 -12.39 -22.05 -8.80
C ASP A 223 -11.26 -21.23 -8.14
N GLY A 224 -10.93 -20.08 -8.72
CA GLY A 224 -9.89 -19.18 -8.23
C GLY A 224 -10.25 -18.59 -6.87
N LYS A 225 -9.34 -18.72 -5.90
CA LYS A 225 -9.52 -18.09 -4.59
C LYS A 225 -9.45 -16.56 -4.72
N ARG A 226 -10.31 -15.85 -3.98
CA ARG A 226 -10.32 -14.37 -3.86
C ARG A 226 -8.92 -13.76 -3.71
N GLN A 227 -8.03 -14.42 -2.97
CA GLN A 227 -6.68 -13.94 -2.68
C GLN A 227 -5.73 -14.04 -3.86
N HIS A 228 -5.89 -15.05 -4.71
CA HIS A 228 -5.07 -15.21 -5.93
C HIS A 228 -5.37 -14.08 -6.89
N ARG A 229 -6.66 -13.79 -7.11
CA ARG A 229 -7.11 -12.66 -7.93
C ARG A 229 -6.71 -11.31 -7.38
N PHE A 230 -6.81 -11.12 -6.06
CA PHE A 230 -6.33 -9.89 -5.44
C PHE A 230 -4.82 -9.72 -5.61
N THR A 231 -4.04 -10.81 -5.55
CA THR A 231 -2.60 -10.77 -5.82
C THR A 231 -2.32 -10.38 -7.27
N TRP A 232 -3.07 -10.90 -8.23
CA TRP A 232 -2.97 -10.48 -9.63
C TRP A 232 -3.34 -9.01 -9.83
N LEU A 233 -4.46 -8.56 -9.26
CA LEU A 233 -4.87 -7.15 -9.30
C LEU A 233 -3.78 -6.24 -8.73
N LEU A 234 -3.10 -6.68 -7.67
CA LEU A 234 -1.97 -5.95 -7.09
C LEU A 234 -0.72 -5.95 -7.96
N ILE A 235 -0.44 -7.02 -8.71
CA ILE A 235 0.61 -7.01 -9.73
C ILE A 235 0.25 -5.96 -10.79
N GLN A 236 -0.96 -6.01 -11.35
CA GLN A 236 -1.42 -5.09 -12.39
C GLN A 236 -1.40 -3.62 -11.94
N ALA A 237 -1.74 -3.35 -10.68
CA ALA A 237 -1.69 -2.02 -10.10
C ALA A 237 -0.28 -1.44 -10.01
N GLN A 238 0.75 -2.28 -9.92
CA GLN A 238 2.15 -1.87 -9.85
C GLN A 238 2.82 -1.73 -11.22
N LEU A 239 2.16 -2.17 -12.30
CA LEU A 239 2.67 -1.99 -13.65
C LEU A 239 2.36 -0.57 -14.12
N SER A 240 3.38 0.10 -14.66
CA SER A 240 3.28 1.48 -15.17
C SER A 240 2.36 1.61 -16.39
N HIS A 241 2.03 0.50 -17.05
CA HIS A 241 1.25 0.48 -18.28
C HIS A 241 -0.26 0.62 -18.04
N SER A 242 -0.73 0.30 -16.83
CA SER A 242 -2.15 0.37 -16.50
C SER A 242 -2.55 1.83 -16.24
N THR A 243 -3.57 2.33 -16.94
CA THR A 243 -4.13 3.65 -16.64
C THR A 243 -4.95 3.60 -15.34
N ALA A 244 -5.22 4.77 -14.75
CA ALA A 244 -6.08 4.84 -13.56
C ALA A 244 -7.51 4.33 -13.85
N GLN A 245 -7.97 4.48 -15.10
CA GLN A 245 -9.29 4.02 -15.54
C GLN A 245 -9.33 2.50 -15.72
N ASP A 246 -8.30 1.91 -16.35
CA ASP A 246 -8.21 0.45 -16.49
C ASP A 246 -8.15 -0.24 -15.13
N MET A 247 -7.34 0.31 -14.21
CA MET A 247 -7.27 -0.20 -12.85
C MET A 247 -8.58 -0.03 -12.09
N ALA A 248 -9.33 1.05 -12.32
CA ALA A 248 -10.63 1.23 -11.71
C ALA A 248 -11.63 0.18 -12.22
N ALA A 249 -11.64 -0.09 -13.54
CA ALA A 249 -12.48 -1.12 -14.14
C ALA A 249 -12.18 -2.52 -13.56
N LEU A 250 -10.91 -2.92 -13.54
CA LEU A 250 -10.49 -4.21 -12.97
C LEU A 250 -10.83 -4.34 -11.48
N THR A 251 -10.75 -3.22 -10.73
CA THR A 251 -11.10 -3.21 -9.31
C THR A 251 -12.60 -3.35 -9.09
N LEU A 252 -13.42 -2.70 -9.93
CA LEU A 252 -14.87 -2.82 -9.86
C LEU A 252 -15.33 -4.24 -10.26
N GLU A 253 -14.75 -4.82 -11.31
CA GLU A 253 -14.98 -6.21 -11.69
C GLU A 253 -14.66 -7.18 -10.54
N TYR A 254 -13.50 -6.99 -9.89
CA TYR A 254 -13.14 -7.76 -8.70
C TYR A 254 -14.16 -7.60 -7.57
N GLN A 255 -14.68 -6.38 -7.33
CA GLN A 255 -15.68 -6.12 -6.30
C GLN A 255 -17.05 -6.71 -6.63
N ASP A 256 -17.45 -6.69 -7.89
CA ASP A 256 -18.73 -7.23 -8.33
C ASP A 256 -18.77 -8.76 -8.14
N GLU A 257 -17.64 -9.44 -8.34
CA GLU A 257 -17.54 -10.89 -8.15
C GLU A 257 -17.32 -11.32 -6.69
N TYR A 258 -16.47 -10.62 -5.93
CA TYR A 258 -16.06 -11.03 -4.57
C TYR A 258 -16.66 -10.19 -3.45
N GLY A 259 -17.51 -9.23 -3.79
CA GLY A 259 -18.04 -8.23 -2.88
C GLY A 259 -17.03 -7.12 -2.56
N PRO A 260 -17.42 -6.18 -1.68
CA PRO A 260 -16.60 -5.01 -1.38
C PRO A 260 -15.24 -5.40 -0.81
N MET A 261 -14.22 -4.67 -1.25
CA MET A 261 -12.88 -4.78 -0.69
C MET A 261 -12.85 -4.24 0.74
N SER A 262 -12.10 -4.91 1.60
CA SER A 262 -11.80 -4.40 2.94
C SER A 262 -10.96 -3.13 2.85
N GLY A 263 -11.03 -2.28 3.89
CA GLY A 263 -10.20 -1.07 3.96
C GLY A 263 -8.70 -1.36 3.88
N SER A 264 -8.25 -2.55 4.33
CA SER A 264 -6.86 -2.99 4.19
C SER A 264 -6.51 -3.36 2.75
N GLU A 265 -7.35 -4.13 2.05
CA GLU A 265 -7.14 -4.48 0.64
C GLU A 265 -7.10 -3.22 -0.22
N LEU A 266 -8.07 -2.30 -0.05
CA LEU A 266 -8.10 -1.02 -0.76
C LEU A 266 -6.84 -0.18 -0.51
N ARG A 267 -6.33 -0.17 0.73
CA ARG A 267 -5.10 0.56 1.05
C ARG A 267 -3.87 -0.03 0.36
N VAL A 268 -3.73 -1.36 0.37
CA VAL A 268 -2.61 -2.02 -0.30
C VAL A 268 -2.67 -1.81 -1.81
N LEU A 269 -3.88 -1.84 -2.39
CA LEU A 269 -4.09 -1.52 -3.80
C LEU A 269 -3.77 -0.05 -4.13
N ALA A 270 -4.19 0.87 -3.26
CA ALA A 270 -3.84 2.29 -3.39
C ALA A 270 -2.31 2.51 -3.34
N MET A 271 -1.62 1.89 -2.39
CA MET A 271 -0.15 1.96 -2.31
C MET A 271 0.52 1.42 -3.57
N ALA A 272 0.08 0.25 -4.05
CA ALA A 272 0.58 -0.34 -5.29
C ALA A 272 0.42 0.63 -6.48
N ARG A 273 -0.74 1.29 -6.59
CA ARG A 273 -1.00 2.26 -7.64
C ARG A 273 -0.17 3.53 -7.51
N LEU A 274 -0.02 4.07 -6.31
CA LEU A 274 0.80 5.26 -6.06
C LEU A 274 2.28 5.01 -6.38
N VAL A 275 2.77 3.78 -6.14
CA VAL A 275 4.12 3.38 -6.53
C VAL A 275 4.29 3.33 -8.05
N SER A 276 3.32 2.78 -8.80
CA SER A 276 3.42 2.75 -10.28
C SER A 276 3.30 4.13 -10.91
N GLU A 277 2.58 5.06 -10.27
CA GLU A 277 2.53 6.47 -10.67
C GLU A 277 3.76 7.29 -10.24
N GLY A 278 4.71 6.70 -9.51
CA GLY A 278 5.89 7.41 -8.99
C GLY A 278 5.58 8.44 -7.90
N ARG A 279 4.39 8.38 -7.28
CA ARG A 279 3.94 9.28 -6.20
C ARG A 279 4.28 8.78 -4.80
N LEU A 280 4.74 7.53 -4.71
CA LEU A 280 5.18 6.90 -3.48
C LEU A 280 6.39 6.01 -3.80
N ASP A 281 7.46 6.11 -2.99
CA ASP A 281 8.62 5.24 -3.17
C ASP A 281 8.47 3.90 -2.43
N LEU A 282 9.30 2.92 -2.79
CA LEU A 282 9.25 1.58 -2.21
C LEU A 282 9.63 1.53 -0.73
N GLN A 283 10.53 2.41 -0.28
CA GLN A 283 10.98 2.47 1.11
C GLN A 283 9.85 2.99 2.01
N THR A 284 9.18 4.07 1.60
CA THR A 284 7.99 4.60 2.28
C THR A 284 6.86 3.58 2.27
N THR A 285 6.61 2.91 1.14
CA THR A 285 5.63 1.81 1.06
C THR A 285 5.95 0.68 2.05
N PHE A 286 7.22 0.32 2.19
CA PHE A 286 7.67 -0.68 3.17
C PHE A 286 7.43 -0.22 4.61
N GLN A 287 7.75 1.05 4.93
CA GLN A 287 7.51 1.64 6.25
C GLN A 287 6.01 1.66 6.61
N LEU A 288 5.16 2.15 5.71
CA LEU A 288 3.69 2.18 5.85
C LEU A 288 3.08 0.77 5.99
N SER A 289 3.72 -0.23 5.38
CA SER A 289 3.32 -1.63 5.48
C SER A 289 3.77 -2.28 6.79
N ARG A 290 4.84 -1.78 7.44
CA ARG A 290 5.27 -2.21 8.78
C ARG A 290 4.39 -1.62 9.88
N MET A 291 3.99 -0.36 9.74
CA MET A 291 3.06 0.31 10.66
C MET A 291 1.68 -0.38 10.72
N TYR A 292 1.36 -1.22 9.72
CA TYR A 292 0.13 -2.00 9.64
C TYR A 292 -0.23 -2.76 10.93
N ARG A 293 0.76 -3.24 11.70
CA ARG A 293 0.52 -4.02 12.93
C ARG A 293 0.18 -3.17 14.14
N ALA A 294 0.67 -1.94 14.21
CA ALA A 294 0.57 -1.14 15.42
C ALA A 294 -0.84 -0.57 15.58
N GLN A 295 -1.39 0.06 14.53
CA GLN A 295 -2.60 0.89 14.67
C GLN A 295 -3.49 0.81 13.41
N PRO A 296 -4.65 0.13 13.46
CA PRO A 296 -5.54 0.03 12.30
C PRO A 296 -6.13 1.37 11.84
N CYS A 297 -6.36 2.31 12.77
CA CYS A 297 -6.99 3.60 12.50
C CYS A 297 -6.05 4.61 11.82
N SER A 298 -4.73 4.56 12.10
CA SER A 298 -3.74 5.46 11.50
C SER A 298 -3.44 5.16 10.03
N ARG A 299 -3.77 3.94 9.56
CA ARG A 299 -3.30 3.40 8.28
C ARG A 299 -3.55 4.28 7.06
N TRP A 300 -4.73 4.88 6.95
CA TRP A 300 -5.08 5.78 5.85
C TRP A 300 -4.57 7.20 6.06
N PRO A 301 -4.69 7.82 7.26
CA PRO A 301 -4.00 9.08 7.57
C PRO A 301 -2.51 9.04 7.20
N ASP A 302 -1.76 8.03 7.65
CA ASP A 302 -0.32 7.90 7.40
C ASP A 302 -0.02 7.81 5.89
N LEU A 303 -0.84 7.05 5.15
CA LEU A 303 -0.70 6.95 3.69
C LEU A 303 -0.98 8.29 3.01
N ALA A 304 -2.09 8.94 3.37
CA ALA A 304 -2.48 10.20 2.75
C ALA A 304 -1.50 11.34 3.08
N GLU A 305 -0.95 11.34 4.29
CA GLU A 305 0.13 12.22 4.71
C GLU A 305 1.42 11.96 3.91
N ALA A 306 1.88 10.70 3.83
CA ALA A 306 3.06 10.35 3.05
C ALA A 306 2.92 10.74 1.57
N VAL A 307 1.74 10.54 0.98
CA VAL A 307 1.43 10.93 -0.40
C VAL A 307 1.46 12.44 -0.58
N MET A 308 0.94 13.18 0.40
CA MET A 308 0.93 14.64 0.39
C MET A 308 2.34 15.21 0.59
N ASP A 309 3.15 14.62 1.47
CA ASP A 309 4.50 15.08 1.76
C ASP A 309 5.48 14.78 0.60
N LEU A 310 5.35 13.63 -0.07
CA LEU A 310 6.21 13.25 -1.21
C LEU A 310 5.75 13.84 -2.54
N GLY A 311 4.44 13.82 -2.80
CA GLY A 311 3.87 14.12 -4.11
C GLY A 311 2.97 15.34 -4.15
N GLY A 312 2.89 16.10 -3.06
CA GLY A 312 2.07 17.31 -2.94
C GLY A 312 0.56 17.06 -3.00
N THR A 313 -0.20 18.15 -3.11
CA THR A 313 -1.67 18.12 -3.18
C THR A 313 -2.19 17.37 -4.40
N ASP A 314 -1.45 17.37 -5.52
CA ASP A 314 -1.89 16.69 -6.75
C ASP A 314 -1.86 15.16 -6.62
N SER A 315 -0.97 14.63 -5.78
CA SER A 315 -0.92 13.21 -5.45
C SER A 315 -2.06 12.77 -4.54
N LEU A 316 -2.42 13.61 -3.58
CA LEU A 316 -3.63 13.41 -2.79
C LEU A 316 -4.90 13.49 -3.66
N LYS A 317 -4.99 14.46 -4.59
CA LYS A 317 -6.09 14.57 -5.57
C LYS A 317 -6.21 13.31 -6.43
N SER A 318 -5.10 12.79 -6.94
CA SER A 318 -5.08 11.55 -7.74
C SER A 318 -5.61 10.37 -6.93
N LEU A 319 -5.11 10.19 -5.70
CA LEU A 319 -5.57 9.14 -4.79
C LEU A 319 -7.08 9.23 -4.54
N VAL A 320 -7.58 10.42 -4.20
CA VAL A 320 -9.01 10.63 -3.92
C VAL A 320 -9.88 10.34 -5.15
N ARG A 321 -9.49 10.82 -6.34
CA ARG A 321 -10.23 10.57 -7.58
C ARG A 321 -10.27 9.09 -7.93
N TRP A 322 -9.14 8.40 -7.80
CA TRP A 322 -9.09 6.96 -8.03
C TRP A 322 -9.97 6.22 -7.02
N LEU A 323 -9.89 6.54 -5.73
CA LEU A 323 -10.76 5.95 -4.70
C LEU A 323 -12.26 6.23 -4.95
N GLN A 324 -12.61 7.40 -5.48
CA GLN A 324 -13.97 7.70 -5.90
C GLN A 324 -14.43 6.78 -7.03
N SER A 325 -13.57 6.56 -8.05
CA SER A 325 -13.90 5.71 -9.20
C SER A 325 -14.17 4.26 -8.81
N ILE A 326 -13.55 3.76 -7.74
CA ILE A 326 -13.72 2.38 -7.25
C ILE A 326 -14.61 2.25 -6.01
N ARG A 327 -15.42 3.28 -5.70
CA ARG A 327 -16.31 3.34 -4.53
C ARG A 327 -15.60 3.16 -3.17
N GLY A 328 -14.28 3.35 -3.13
CA GLY A 328 -13.41 3.16 -1.97
C GLY A 328 -13.20 4.41 -1.10
N LEU A 329 -13.67 5.58 -1.55
CA LEU A 329 -13.44 6.86 -0.86
C LEU A 329 -13.97 6.87 0.59
N SER A 330 -15.10 6.19 0.84
CA SER A 330 -15.68 6.09 2.18
C SER A 330 -14.71 5.49 3.20
N CYS A 331 -13.83 4.56 2.79
CA CYS A 331 -12.84 3.97 3.68
C CYS A 331 -11.80 4.99 4.16
N LEU A 332 -11.30 5.84 3.26
CA LEU A 332 -10.38 6.92 3.59
C LEU A 332 -11.03 7.95 4.52
N ILE A 333 -12.21 8.46 4.16
CA ILE A 333 -12.94 9.46 4.95
C ILE A 333 -13.23 8.92 6.35
N ARG A 334 -13.78 7.71 6.46
CA ARG A 334 -14.07 7.08 7.76
C ARG A 334 -12.81 6.98 8.61
N SER A 335 -11.70 6.53 8.02
CA SER A 335 -10.45 6.39 8.76
C SER A 335 -9.96 7.74 9.29
N LEU A 336 -10.00 8.79 8.47
CA LEU A 336 -9.61 10.14 8.90
C LEU A 336 -10.51 10.67 10.03
N ILE A 337 -11.83 10.44 9.94
CA ILE A 337 -12.77 10.79 11.02
C ILE A 337 -12.43 10.00 12.28
N PHE A 338 -12.21 8.68 12.19
CA PHE A 338 -11.89 7.86 13.35
C PHE A 338 -10.61 8.33 14.05
N THR A 339 -9.55 8.62 13.31
CA THR A 339 -8.30 9.14 13.86
C THR A 339 -8.46 10.50 14.53
N ASN A 340 -9.42 11.31 14.08
CA ASN A 340 -9.76 12.58 14.72
C ASN A 340 -10.51 12.42 16.04
N ILE A 341 -11.36 11.40 16.12
CA ILE A 341 -12.24 11.16 17.26
C ILE A 341 -11.52 10.46 18.40
N ASP A 342 -10.65 9.52 18.07
CA ASP A 342 -9.93 8.70 19.03
C ASP A 342 -8.44 8.67 18.63
N PRO A 343 -7.74 9.81 18.73
CA PRO A 343 -6.32 9.86 18.40
C PRO A 343 -5.52 9.13 19.46
N GLU A 344 -4.80 8.09 19.05
CA GLU A 344 -3.82 7.43 19.92
C GLU A 344 -2.66 8.38 20.26
N GLU A 345 -2.31 9.26 19.33
CA GLU A 345 -1.29 10.29 19.48
C GLU A 345 -1.81 11.64 18.97
N SER A 346 -1.50 12.74 19.66
CA SER A 346 -1.95 14.08 19.26
C SER A 346 -1.50 14.48 17.85
N GLY A 347 -0.34 13.97 17.40
CA GLY A 347 0.17 14.19 16.04
C GLY A 347 -0.74 13.61 14.95
N LEU A 348 -1.35 12.45 15.20
CA LEU A 348 -2.22 11.76 14.24
C LEU A 348 -3.53 12.52 14.00
N ALA A 349 -4.12 13.14 15.04
CA ALA A 349 -5.29 14.01 14.88
C ALA A 349 -4.95 15.22 13.99
N LEU A 350 -3.83 15.88 14.24
CA LEU A 350 -3.36 17.02 13.47
C LEU A 350 -3.11 16.66 12.00
N SER A 351 -2.40 15.57 11.75
CA SER A 351 -2.18 15.02 10.40
C SER A 351 -3.52 14.73 9.71
N SER A 352 -4.43 14.04 10.39
CA SER A 352 -5.74 13.72 9.84
C SER A 352 -6.58 14.96 9.51
N ARG A 353 -6.58 16.00 10.35
CA ARG A 353 -7.24 17.30 10.05
C ARG A 353 -6.60 18.01 8.86
N ARG A 354 -5.26 17.99 8.78
CA ARG A 354 -4.49 18.57 7.67
C ARG A 354 -4.88 17.90 6.36
N VAL A 355 -4.85 16.56 6.32
CA VAL A 355 -5.27 15.76 5.16
C VAL A 355 -6.73 16.01 4.83
N MET A 356 -7.64 15.96 5.79
CA MET A 356 -9.08 16.17 5.55
C MET A 356 -9.35 17.56 4.99
N GLY A 357 -8.76 18.61 5.56
CA GLY A 357 -8.87 19.99 5.05
C GLY A 357 -8.42 20.08 3.61
N LYS A 358 -7.28 19.46 3.26
CA LYS A 358 -6.79 19.42 1.89
C LYS A 358 -7.68 18.61 0.97
N ILE A 359 -8.19 17.46 1.38
CA ILE A 359 -9.14 16.69 0.58
C ILE A 359 -10.39 17.52 0.25
N MET A 360 -10.91 18.27 1.22
CA MET A 360 -12.11 19.08 1.05
C MET A 360 -11.87 20.35 0.22
N GLU A 361 -10.67 20.94 0.31
CA GLU A 361 -10.27 22.10 -0.50
C GLU A 361 -9.97 21.69 -1.95
N ASP A 362 -9.17 20.65 -2.12
CA ASP A 362 -8.42 20.44 -3.34
C ASP A 362 -8.94 19.25 -4.15
N ALA A 363 -9.45 18.22 -3.48
CA ALA A 363 -9.82 16.96 -4.13
C ALA A 363 -11.31 16.88 -4.54
N GLY A 364 -12.06 17.96 -4.36
CA GLY A 364 -13.44 18.06 -4.86
C GLY A 364 -14.43 17.14 -4.15
N ILE A 365 -14.18 16.77 -2.89
CA ILE A 365 -15.15 16.00 -2.12
C ILE A 365 -16.32 16.91 -1.76
N SER A 366 -17.53 16.49 -2.15
CA SER A 366 -18.75 17.16 -1.72
C SER A 366 -18.88 17.09 -0.20
N PRO A 367 -19.17 18.21 0.49
CA PRO A 367 -19.37 18.19 1.93
C PRO A 367 -20.44 17.18 2.37
N ARG A 368 -21.44 16.90 1.54
CA ARG A 368 -22.46 15.86 1.79
C ARG A 368 -21.89 14.45 1.93
N SER A 369 -20.82 14.14 1.20
CA SER A 369 -20.15 12.83 1.33
C SER A 369 -19.51 12.69 2.70
N LEU A 370 -18.91 13.75 3.23
CA LEU A 370 -18.36 13.77 4.59
C LEU A 370 -19.48 13.67 5.64
N GLU A 371 -20.56 14.45 5.48
CA GLU A 371 -21.74 14.41 6.36
C GLU A 371 -22.33 13.00 6.45
N ALA A 372 -22.48 12.32 5.31
CA ALA A 372 -22.98 10.94 5.25
C ALA A 372 -22.09 9.96 6.04
N GLU A 373 -20.76 10.15 6.02
CA GLU A 373 -19.84 9.29 6.77
C GLU A 373 -19.83 9.57 8.27
N VAL A 374 -19.93 10.83 8.67
CA VAL A 374 -20.16 11.19 10.08
C VAL A 374 -21.47 10.57 10.56
N ASP A 375 -22.52 10.61 9.72
CA ASP A 375 -23.81 10.05 10.06
C ASP A 375 -23.77 8.53 10.22
N PHE A 376 -23.04 7.87 9.31
CA PHE A 376 -22.79 6.43 9.39
C PHE A 376 -22.05 6.05 10.68
N ILE A 377 -20.96 6.75 11.01
CA ILE A 377 -20.16 6.49 12.22
C ILE A 377 -21.02 6.71 13.47
N SER A 378 -21.75 7.81 13.51
CA SER A 378 -22.65 8.17 14.62
C SER A 378 -23.75 7.14 14.82
N ALA A 379 -24.37 6.68 13.73
CA ALA A 379 -25.43 5.67 13.80
C ALA A 379 -24.92 4.29 14.24
N LYS A 380 -23.72 3.90 13.80
CA LYS A 380 -23.19 2.55 14.01
C LYS A 380 -22.46 2.37 15.34
N ARG A 381 -21.76 3.40 15.83
CA ARG A 381 -20.89 3.29 17.02
C ARG A 381 -21.32 4.11 18.23
N LEU A 382 -22.16 5.14 18.04
CA LEU A 382 -22.56 6.04 19.14
C LEU A 382 -23.99 5.82 19.63
N LYS A 383 -24.79 4.95 18.99
CA LYS A 383 -26.14 4.62 19.48
C LYS A 383 -26.07 3.81 20.78
N ILE A 384 -26.33 4.46 21.91
CA ILE A 384 -26.55 3.85 23.25
C ILE A 384 -28.00 3.29 23.35
N ARG A 385 -28.59 2.83 22.25
CA ARG A 385 -29.96 2.27 22.28
C ARG A 385 -29.92 0.77 22.54
N GLY A 386 -29.47 0.41 23.73
CA GLY A 386 -29.78 -0.88 24.35
C GLY A 386 -30.51 -0.60 25.65
N ARG A 387 -31.80 -0.97 25.74
CA ARG A 387 -32.51 -1.14 27.02
C ARG A 387 -31.98 -2.45 27.63
N GLY A 388 -30.77 -2.42 28.15
CA GLY A 388 -30.12 -3.54 28.80
C GLY A 388 -29.00 -3.00 29.67
N THR A 389 -29.11 -3.20 30.97
CA THR A 389 -28.30 -2.60 32.04
C THR A 389 -26.84 -3.06 32.09
N ASP A 390 -26.38 -3.82 31.11
CA ASP A 390 -25.14 -4.60 31.23
C ASP A 390 -24.08 -4.17 30.20
N ILE A 391 -23.92 -2.86 29.93
CA ILE A 391 -22.75 -2.38 29.20
C ILE A 391 -21.58 -2.31 30.18
N PRO A 392 -20.46 -3.03 29.94
CA PRO A 392 -19.30 -2.98 30.82
C PRO A 392 -18.80 -1.53 31.00
N PRO A 393 -18.36 -1.13 32.20
CA PRO A 393 -17.87 0.24 32.45
C PRO A 393 -16.74 0.69 31.49
N SER A 394 -15.89 -0.24 31.05
CA SER A 394 -14.82 0.01 30.08
C SER A 394 -15.36 0.41 28.71
N GLU A 395 -16.41 -0.27 28.23
CA GLU A 395 -17.06 0.05 26.96
C GLU A 395 -17.83 1.38 27.04
N LEU A 396 -18.47 1.66 28.18
CA LEU A 396 -19.13 2.95 28.41
C LEU A 396 -18.12 4.11 28.35
N LYS A 397 -16.96 3.97 29.00
CA LYS A 397 -15.89 4.97 28.99
C LYS A 397 -15.36 5.20 27.57
N SER A 398 -15.12 4.14 26.79
CA SER A 398 -14.69 4.25 25.39
C SER A 398 -15.74 4.96 24.52
N ARG A 399 -17.02 4.63 24.68
CA ARG A 399 -18.12 5.30 23.96
C ARG A 399 -18.24 6.78 24.33
N MET A 400 -18.08 7.12 25.61
CA MET A 400 -18.06 8.53 26.05
C MET A 400 -16.86 9.29 25.46
N HIS A 401 -15.68 8.67 25.41
CA HIS A 401 -14.51 9.28 24.79
C HIS A 401 -14.73 9.52 23.29
N MET A 402 -15.20 8.50 22.57
CA MET A 402 -15.51 8.59 21.15
C MET A 402 -16.60 9.66 20.87
N ARG A 403 -17.59 9.78 21.75
CA ARG A 403 -18.61 10.83 21.64
C ARG A 403 -18.02 12.22 21.82
N ARG A 404 -17.11 12.40 22.78
CA ARG A 404 -16.38 13.67 22.96
C ARG A 404 -15.55 14.02 21.73
N GLY A 405 -14.76 13.07 21.22
CA GLY A 405 -13.96 13.31 20.02
C GLY A 405 -14.79 13.62 18.77
N MET A 406 -15.98 13.01 18.64
CA MET A 406 -16.90 13.36 17.55
C MET A 406 -17.48 14.78 17.70
N MET A 407 -17.78 15.22 18.93
CA MET A 407 -18.19 16.59 19.20
C MET A 407 -17.08 17.60 18.83
N GLU A 408 -15.83 17.33 19.23
CA GLU A 408 -14.68 18.15 18.86
C GLU A 408 -14.43 18.16 17.34
N PHE A 409 -14.62 17.02 16.68
CA PHE A 409 -14.54 16.93 15.22
C PHE A 409 -15.62 17.78 14.52
N LEU A 410 -16.86 17.80 15.03
CA LEU A 410 -17.91 18.68 14.49
C LEU A 410 -17.61 20.16 14.70
N GLU A 411 -16.99 20.54 15.81
CA GLU A 411 -16.53 21.91 16.05
C GLU A 411 -15.45 22.34 15.06
N TRP A 412 -14.49 21.45 14.79
CA TRP A 412 -13.48 21.67 13.76
C TRP A 412 -14.13 21.78 12.36
N LEU A 413 -15.06 20.90 12.04
CA LEU A 413 -15.75 20.90 10.74
C LEU A 413 -16.61 22.16 10.55
N ALA A 414 -17.27 22.65 11.60
CA ALA A 414 -18.00 23.92 11.56
C ALA A 414 -17.06 25.09 11.24
N HIS A 415 -15.87 25.14 11.84
CA HIS A 415 -14.86 26.15 11.50
C HIS A 415 -14.39 26.02 10.05
N TRP A 416 -14.17 24.81 9.56
CA TRP A 416 -13.81 24.60 8.15
C TRP A 416 -14.91 25.13 7.22
N TYR A 417 -16.19 24.86 7.50
CA TYR A 417 -17.31 25.40 6.72
C TYR A 417 -17.33 26.93 6.69
N LEU A 418 -17.01 27.58 7.82
CA LEU A 418 -16.89 29.03 7.89
C LEU A 418 -15.71 29.55 7.06
N LEU A 419 -14.53 28.92 7.17
CA LEU A 419 -13.30 29.45 6.59
C LEU A 419 -13.09 29.05 5.12
N SER A 420 -13.80 28.03 4.61
CA SER A 420 -13.58 27.51 3.28
C SER A 420 -13.92 28.54 2.19
N PRO A 421 -12.95 28.91 1.33
CA PRO A 421 -13.18 29.88 0.24
C PRO A 421 -14.01 29.28 -0.92
N LEU A 422 -14.20 27.96 -0.92
CA LEU A 422 -14.90 27.23 -1.98
C LEU A 422 -16.41 27.18 -1.78
N LEU A 423 -16.88 27.63 -0.63
CA LEU A 423 -18.29 27.57 -0.26
C LEU A 423 -18.90 28.96 -0.32
N THR A 424 -20.06 29.03 -0.96
CA THR A 424 -20.94 30.19 -0.81
C THR A 424 -21.41 30.31 0.65
N ASP A 425 -21.76 31.52 1.09
CA ASP A 425 -22.29 31.73 2.45
C ASP A 425 -23.52 30.86 2.75
N ARG A 426 -24.32 30.53 1.72
CA ARG A 426 -25.45 29.60 1.86
C ARG A 426 -25.00 28.16 2.13
N GLN A 427 -23.94 27.70 1.48
CA GLN A 427 -23.37 26.37 1.71
C GLN A 427 -22.68 26.31 3.07
N ALA A 428 -21.89 27.32 3.43
CA ALA A 428 -21.27 27.45 4.74
C ALA A 428 -22.33 27.42 5.86
N LEU A 429 -23.39 28.22 5.73
CA LEU A 429 -24.50 28.24 6.69
C LEU A 429 -25.13 26.85 6.87
N ARG A 430 -25.46 26.16 5.77
CA ARG A 430 -26.05 24.81 5.81
C ARG A 430 -25.12 23.79 6.50
N GLY A 431 -23.82 23.86 6.20
CA GLY A 431 -22.83 22.97 6.82
C GLY A 431 -22.73 23.20 8.33
N VAL A 432 -22.64 24.48 8.76
CA VAL A 432 -22.60 24.84 10.19
C VAL A 432 -23.91 24.49 10.91
N GLU A 433 -25.06 24.71 10.26
CA GLU A 433 -26.38 24.27 10.74
C GLU A 433 -26.42 22.76 10.95
N TRP A 434 -25.93 21.98 9.98
CA TRP A 434 -25.86 20.53 10.07
C TRP A 434 -24.94 20.08 11.22
N CYS A 435 -23.76 20.70 11.38
CA CYS A 435 -22.87 20.43 12.50
C CYS A 435 -23.57 20.71 13.85
N LEU A 436 -24.30 21.81 13.97
CA LEU A 436 -25.03 22.15 15.19
C LEU A 436 -26.10 21.10 15.51
N VAL A 437 -26.92 20.72 14.52
CA VAL A 437 -27.97 19.70 14.69
C VAL A 437 -27.36 18.35 15.10
N ARG A 438 -26.25 17.96 14.49
CA ARG A 438 -25.59 16.70 14.82
C ARG A 438 -24.95 16.72 16.20
N TYR A 439 -24.37 17.87 16.59
CA TYR A 439 -23.88 18.10 17.94
C TYR A 439 -25.01 18.00 18.97
N GLU A 440 -26.17 18.63 18.72
CA GLU A 440 -27.35 18.56 19.59
C GLU A 440 -27.80 17.10 19.79
N TRP A 441 -27.91 16.35 18.69
CA TRP A 441 -28.28 14.93 18.74
C TRP A 441 -27.29 14.11 19.57
N MET A 442 -26.00 14.46 19.51
CA MET A 442 -24.96 13.83 20.31
C MET A 442 -24.80 14.40 21.72
N ALA A 443 -25.43 15.49 22.14
CA ALA A 443 -25.24 16.02 23.49
C ALA A 443 -26.14 15.31 24.54
N ASN A 444 -27.23 14.64 24.11
CA ASN A 444 -28.32 14.10 24.96
C ASN A 444 -28.79 15.11 26.04
N ASP A 445 -29.65 14.63 26.96
CA ASP A 445 -30.55 15.27 27.94
C ASP A 445 -30.19 16.64 28.54
N ASN A 446 -28.94 17.10 28.48
CA ASN A 446 -28.58 18.45 28.90
C ASN A 446 -28.93 19.51 27.84
N GLY A 447 -29.16 19.11 26.58
CA GLY A 447 -29.59 20.02 25.50
C GLY A 447 -28.62 21.16 25.17
N ARG A 448 -27.41 21.17 25.75
CA ARG A 448 -26.41 22.22 25.55
C ARG A 448 -25.72 22.02 24.20
N GLY A 449 -25.95 22.94 23.27
CA GLY A 449 -25.22 23.04 22.02
C GLY A 449 -23.80 23.57 22.26
N SER A 450 -22.89 23.30 21.34
CA SER A 450 -21.53 23.84 21.40
C SER A 450 -21.55 25.37 21.28
N SER A 451 -20.97 26.05 22.27
CA SER A 451 -20.71 27.50 22.20
C SER A 451 -19.83 27.86 21.01
N VAL A 452 -18.92 26.96 20.64
CA VAL A 452 -18.01 27.09 19.51
C VAL A 452 -18.80 27.06 18.20
N VAL A 453 -19.63 26.04 17.98
CA VAL A 453 -20.46 25.94 16.75
C VAL A 453 -21.44 27.12 16.66
N LEU A 454 -22.00 27.58 17.78
CA LEU A 454 -22.87 28.76 17.82
C LEU A 454 -22.13 30.05 17.46
N ALA A 455 -20.90 30.23 17.94
CA ALA A 455 -20.07 31.37 17.58
C ALA A 455 -19.74 31.35 16.08
N VAL A 456 -19.41 30.18 15.53
CA VAL A 456 -19.20 29.99 14.09
C VAL A 456 -20.48 30.33 13.30
N LEU A 457 -21.64 29.83 13.75
CA LEU A 457 -22.93 30.12 13.12
C LEU A 457 -23.25 31.62 13.12
N ALA A 458 -23.03 32.29 14.25
CA ALA A 458 -23.19 33.73 14.36
C ALA A 458 -22.29 34.47 13.36
N ARG A 459 -21.02 34.08 13.25
CA ARG A 459 -20.09 34.68 12.28
C ARG A 459 -20.56 34.52 10.84
N VAL A 460 -21.04 33.34 10.43
CA VAL A 460 -21.60 33.14 9.08
C VAL A 460 -22.79 34.07 8.84
N LEU A 461 -23.72 34.15 9.79
CA LEU A 461 -24.92 34.98 9.67
C LEU A 461 -24.66 36.49 9.70
N MET A 462 -23.57 36.89 10.34
CA MET A 462 -23.15 38.29 10.42
C MET A 462 -22.37 38.76 9.19
N ARG A 463 -21.99 37.89 8.24
CA ARG A 463 -21.27 38.31 7.02
C ARG A 463 -22.02 39.37 6.21
N ASP A 464 -23.33 39.18 6.04
CA ASP A 464 -24.19 40.16 5.36
C ASP A 464 -24.12 41.53 6.07
N LEU A 465 -24.16 41.52 7.41
CA LEU A 465 -24.06 42.75 8.23
C LEU A 465 -22.69 43.42 8.07
N THR A 466 -21.61 42.64 8.08
CA THR A 466 -20.25 43.17 7.87
C THR A 466 -20.03 43.70 6.46
N ALA A 467 -20.79 43.21 5.47
CA ALA A 467 -20.79 43.73 4.11
C ALA A 467 -21.66 45.01 3.95
N GLY A 468 -22.17 45.56 5.04
CA GLY A 468 -23.03 46.75 5.02
C GLY A 468 -24.46 46.47 4.53
N GLN A 469 -24.88 45.20 4.52
CA GLN A 469 -26.27 44.81 4.24
C GLN A 469 -27.03 44.65 5.56
N TRP A 470 -28.35 44.74 5.52
CA TRP A 470 -29.19 44.63 6.74
C TRP A 470 -29.22 43.22 7.36
N GLY A 471 -28.72 42.21 6.64
CA GLY A 471 -28.87 40.79 6.96
C GLY A 471 -30.33 40.34 6.97
N ARG A 472 -30.58 39.05 6.75
CA ARG A 472 -31.95 38.51 6.74
C ARG A 472 -32.51 38.44 8.16
N THR A 473 -33.54 39.23 8.46
CA THR A 473 -34.19 39.27 9.78
C THR A 473 -34.67 37.92 10.28
N SER A 474 -35.15 37.04 9.39
CA SER A 474 -35.53 35.67 9.74
C SER A 474 -34.37 34.85 10.27
N ARG A 475 -33.16 34.98 9.70
CA ARG A 475 -31.96 34.26 10.13
C ARG A 475 -31.43 34.76 11.46
N LEU A 476 -31.41 36.07 11.68
CA LEU A 476 -30.97 36.64 12.96
C LEU A 476 -31.94 36.28 14.09
N ARG A 477 -33.25 36.30 13.83
CA ARG A 477 -34.24 35.84 14.82
C ARG A 477 -34.02 34.37 15.16
N TRP A 478 -33.80 33.53 14.16
CA TRP A 478 -33.47 32.12 14.37
C TRP A 478 -32.16 31.92 15.17
N LEU A 479 -31.11 32.71 14.89
CA LEU A 479 -29.89 32.71 15.70
C LEU A 479 -30.16 33.08 17.15
N MET A 480 -30.98 34.09 17.43
CA MET A 480 -31.35 34.46 18.82
C MET A 480 -32.07 33.32 19.52
N THR A 481 -33.00 32.63 18.85
CA THR A 481 -33.65 31.43 19.41
C THR A 481 -32.63 30.34 19.75
N LYS A 482 -31.59 30.16 18.93
CA LYS A 482 -30.51 29.21 19.22
C LYS A 482 -29.64 29.69 20.40
N ILE A 483 -29.23 30.95 20.45
CA ILE A 483 -28.45 31.51 21.58
C ILE A 483 -29.26 31.39 22.89
N GLU A 484 -30.54 31.73 22.87
CA GLU A 484 -31.43 31.61 24.03
C GLU A 484 -31.51 30.16 24.53
N LYS A 485 -31.69 29.21 23.60
CA LYS A 485 -31.76 27.78 23.91
C LYS A 485 -30.49 27.25 24.60
N TYR A 486 -29.30 27.71 24.21
CA TYR A 486 -28.03 27.13 24.70
C TYR A 486 -27.24 27.97 25.70
N GLN A 487 -27.36 29.30 25.62
CA GLN A 487 -26.61 30.26 26.44
C GLN A 487 -27.54 31.03 27.40
N GLY A 488 -28.86 30.82 27.30
CA GLY A 488 -29.86 31.44 28.16
C GLY A 488 -30.39 32.78 27.63
N HIS A 489 -31.53 33.18 28.18
CA HIS A 489 -32.28 34.37 27.75
C HIS A 489 -31.45 35.68 27.86
N GLU A 490 -30.63 35.81 28.91
CA GLU A 490 -29.79 37.00 29.08
C GLU A 490 -28.78 37.19 27.95
N GLN A 491 -28.13 36.10 27.51
CA GLN A 491 -27.15 36.15 26.43
C GLN A 491 -27.81 36.45 25.09
N ALA A 492 -29.01 35.89 24.85
CA ALA A 492 -29.80 36.22 23.67
C ALA A 492 -30.21 37.70 23.65
N ARG A 493 -30.63 38.26 24.79
CA ARG A 493 -30.99 39.68 24.90
C ARG A 493 -29.80 40.60 24.65
N LYS A 494 -28.62 40.25 25.19
CA LYS A 494 -27.36 40.97 24.93
C LYS A 494 -27.00 40.92 23.44
N ALA A 495 -27.02 39.73 22.82
CA ALA A 495 -26.72 39.56 21.40
C ALA A 495 -27.71 40.33 20.50
N LEU A 496 -29.01 40.31 20.83
CA LEU A 496 -30.03 41.05 20.09
C LEU A 496 -29.81 42.56 20.15
N LYS A 497 -29.46 43.10 21.34
CA LYS A 497 -29.13 44.52 21.50
C LYS A 497 -27.95 44.89 20.59
N THR A 498 -26.86 44.14 20.66
CA THR A 498 -25.67 44.38 19.81
C THR A 498 -26.00 44.33 18.31
N LEU A 499 -26.84 43.39 17.88
CA LEU A 499 -27.26 43.29 16.48
C LEU A 499 -28.13 44.48 16.03
N ASN A 500 -29.01 44.98 16.88
CA ASN A 500 -29.83 46.16 16.59
C ASN A 500 -28.96 47.43 16.52
N ASP A 501 -28.00 47.58 17.44
CA ASP A 501 -27.07 48.70 17.44
C ASP A 501 -26.25 48.73 16.13
N TRP A 502 -25.75 47.57 15.68
CA TRP A 502 -25.06 47.45 14.40
C TRP A 502 -25.96 47.77 13.20
N ARG A 503 -27.20 47.29 13.17
CA ARG A 503 -28.15 47.61 12.09
C ARG A 503 -28.42 49.10 11.98
N ASN A 504 -28.58 49.79 13.12
CA ASN A 504 -28.77 51.24 13.15
C ASN A 504 -27.55 51.98 12.58
N MET A 505 -26.33 51.51 12.89
CA MET A 505 -25.10 52.06 12.32
C MET A 505 -25.05 51.85 10.80
N THR A 506 -25.41 50.68 10.30
CA THR A 506 -25.44 50.38 8.86
C THR A 506 -26.46 51.25 8.12
N SER A 507 -27.66 51.44 8.68
CA SER A 507 -28.69 52.33 8.11
C SER A 507 -28.21 53.77 8.01
N ALA A 508 -27.61 54.29 9.08
CA ALA A 508 -27.06 55.65 9.10
C ALA A 508 -25.90 55.84 8.12
N GLN A 509 -25.17 54.78 7.77
CA GLN A 509 -24.12 54.82 6.74
C GLN A 509 -24.70 54.76 5.32
N GLN A 510 -25.78 54.01 5.10
CA GLN A 510 -26.46 53.94 3.81
C GLN A 510 -27.14 55.28 3.46
N GLU A 511 -27.75 55.96 4.44
CA GLU A 511 -28.35 57.29 4.25
C GLU A 511 -27.32 58.39 3.89
N LYS A 512 -26.05 58.17 4.20
CA LYS A 512 -24.95 59.13 3.94
C LYS A 512 -24.20 58.88 2.64
N ARG A 513 -24.50 57.82 1.89
CA ARG A 513 -23.92 57.58 0.56
C ARG A 513 -24.83 58.28 -0.48
N PRO A 514 -24.38 59.40 -1.08
CA PRO A 514 -25.17 60.16 -2.05
C PRO A 514 -25.44 59.38 -3.34
#